data_AF-A0A2M8AP14-F1
#
_entry.id   AF-A0A2M8AP14-F1
#
_cell.length_a   1.000
_cell.length_b   1.000
_cell.length_c   1.000
_cell.angle_alpha   90.00
_cell.angle_beta   90.00
_cell.angle_gamma   90.00
#
_symmetry.space_group_name_H-M   'P 1'
#
loop_
_entity.id
_entity.type
_entity.pdbx_description
1 polymer ?
#
loop_
_entity_poly.entity_id
_entity_poly.type
_entity_poly.pdbx_seq_one_letter_code
_entity_poly.pdbx_strand_id
1 'polypeptide(L)'
;MDRKNYGFGRVLLDIKKLRKNNLLEKNHGLNLLMGTPVLVKLYPFISTEKKIDIKILENLTALPSDYMMDNHLHYGEYEIIGYKKLEEKEFEYPISYGRNINHRSANVFLQWGFIHKELPIKKFNKYISGENIFLPENSPSRFMQNPYGYYSCGFSTSYCKDEIVETIKNNNVFDFNCEPYYKTEFDLRNPKNKMLRKEIMAEFGLDSSLSYEENCMLNNTDSTIRIIEKIK
;
A
#
# COMPACT_ATOMS: atom_id res chain seq x y z
N MET A 1 4.17 7.59 -17.98
CA MET A 1 5.16 8.57 -18.49
C MET A 1 4.71 9.08 -19.85
N ASP A 2 5.59 9.21 -20.85
CA ASP A 2 5.25 9.69 -22.20
C ASP A 2 5.97 8.85 -23.26
N ARG A 3 5.86 9.22 -24.54
CA ARG A 3 6.43 8.43 -25.66
C ARG A 3 7.96 8.39 -25.68
N LYS A 4 8.65 9.27 -24.95
CA LYS A 4 10.11 9.39 -24.95
C LYS A 4 10.74 9.02 -23.60
N ASN A 5 9.96 9.10 -22.52
CA ASN A 5 10.43 8.85 -21.16
C ASN A 5 9.76 7.61 -20.58
N TYR A 6 10.56 6.73 -19.99
CA TYR A 6 10.14 5.50 -19.34
C TYR A 6 10.35 5.60 -17.83
N GLY A 7 9.38 5.07 -17.08
CA GLY A 7 9.47 4.89 -15.63
C GLY A 7 9.61 3.42 -15.31
N PHE A 8 10.12 3.11 -14.11
CA PHE A 8 10.47 1.75 -13.72
C PHE A 8 9.81 1.38 -12.41
N GLY A 9 9.38 0.13 -12.30
CA GLY A 9 8.75 -0.40 -11.11
C GLY A 9 9.07 -1.86 -10.91
N ARG A 10 8.62 -2.39 -9.77
CA ARG A 10 8.80 -3.78 -9.40
C ARG A 10 7.50 -4.34 -8.83
N VAL A 11 7.13 -5.51 -9.31
CA VAL A 11 6.06 -6.31 -8.71
C VAL A 11 6.60 -6.96 -7.44
N LEU A 12 5.92 -6.72 -6.32
CA LEU A 12 6.27 -7.26 -5.02
C LEU A 12 5.46 -8.51 -4.70
N LEU A 13 4.14 -8.47 -4.97
CA LEU A 13 3.25 -9.53 -4.53
C LEU A 13 2.02 -9.65 -5.42
N ASP A 14 1.69 -10.88 -5.80
CA ASP A 14 0.43 -11.22 -6.47
C ASP A 14 -0.59 -11.67 -5.43
N ILE A 15 -1.56 -10.80 -5.13
CA ILE A 15 -2.57 -11.05 -4.09
C ILE A 15 -3.56 -12.14 -4.54
N LYS A 16 -3.80 -12.28 -5.85
CA LYS A 16 -4.67 -13.34 -6.38
C LYS A 16 -4.07 -14.72 -6.13
N LYS A 17 -2.75 -14.88 -6.24
CA LYS A 17 -2.08 -16.15 -5.89
C LYS A 17 -2.25 -16.49 -4.42
N LEU A 18 -2.18 -15.51 -3.51
CA LEU A 18 -2.44 -15.74 -2.08
C LEU A 18 -3.86 -16.25 -1.83
N ARG A 19 -4.85 -15.60 -2.44
CA ARG A 19 -6.26 -15.97 -2.34
C ARG A 19 -6.50 -17.38 -2.87
N LYS A 20 -5.97 -17.69 -4.06
CA LYS A 20 -6.13 -19.02 -4.70
C LYS A 20 -5.52 -20.15 -3.86
N ASN A 21 -4.44 -19.88 -3.15
CA ASN A 21 -3.76 -20.84 -2.30
C ASN A 21 -4.28 -20.85 -0.85
N ASN A 22 -5.35 -20.11 -0.53
CA ASN A 22 -5.92 -19.99 0.82
C ASN A 22 -4.90 -19.59 1.89
N LEU A 23 -3.95 -18.71 1.54
CA LEU A 23 -2.89 -18.25 2.45
C LEU A 23 -3.31 -17.05 3.32
N LEU A 24 -4.56 -16.60 3.20
CA LEU A 24 -5.13 -15.50 3.96
C LEU A 24 -6.36 -15.99 4.72
N GLU A 25 -6.52 -15.55 5.96
CA GLU A 25 -7.77 -15.73 6.69
C GLU A 25 -8.93 -15.06 5.94
N LYS A 26 -10.16 -15.59 6.09
CA LYS A 26 -11.31 -15.10 5.31
C LYS A 26 -11.60 -13.60 5.50
N ASN A 27 -11.43 -13.10 6.72
CA ASN A 27 -11.65 -11.72 7.13
C ASN A 27 -10.41 -10.82 6.94
N HIS A 28 -9.29 -11.35 6.44
CA HIS A 28 -8.06 -10.59 6.26
C HIS A 28 -8.26 -9.40 5.31
N GLY A 29 -7.73 -8.22 5.66
CA GLY A 29 -7.96 -6.98 4.91
C GLY A 29 -7.51 -7.03 3.44
N LEU A 30 -6.46 -7.81 3.13
CA LEU A 30 -6.07 -8.06 1.74
C LEU A 30 -7.16 -8.73 0.88
N ASN A 31 -8.16 -9.39 1.47
CA ASN A 31 -9.32 -9.91 0.71
C ASN A 31 -10.32 -8.83 0.31
N LEU A 32 -10.22 -7.62 0.88
CA LEU A 32 -11.10 -6.49 0.55
C LEU A 32 -10.71 -5.80 -0.76
N LEU A 33 -9.48 -6.00 -1.24
CA LEU A 33 -9.03 -5.44 -2.52
C LEU A 33 -9.83 -6.03 -3.68
N MET A 34 -10.48 -5.20 -4.48
CA MET A 34 -11.31 -5.65 -5.60
C MET A 34 -10.47 -6.19 -6.77
N GLY A 35 -11.01 -7.18 -7.49
CA GLY A 35 -10.42 -7.70 -8.74
C GLY A 35 -9.18 -8.57 -8.55
N THR A 36 -8.17 -8.35 -9.39
CA THR A 36 -6.88 -9.06 -9.41
C THR A 36 -5.72 -8.13 -9.02
N PRO A 37 -5.59 -7.81 -7.73
CA PRO A 37 -4.60 -6.83 -7.28
C PRO A 37 -3.20 -7.43 -7.24
N VAL A 38 -2.23 -6.62 -7.67
CA VAL A 38 -0.80 -6.82 -7.44
C VAL A 38 -0.28 -5.66 -6.60
N LEU A 39 0.58 -5.96 -5.63
CA LEU A 39 1.37 -4.95 -4.93
C LEU A 39 2.59 -4.63 -5.78
N VAL A 40 2.80 -3.35 -6.03
CA VAL A 40 3.95 -2.85 -6.79
C VAL A 40 4.59 -1.67 -6.08
N LYS A 41 5.85 -1.42 -6.42
CA LYS A 41 6.55 -0.17 -6.10
C LYS A 41 7.12 0.45 -7.36
N LEU A 42 7.19 1.77 -7.39
CA LEU A 42 7.83 2.53 -8.48
C LEU A 42 9.12 3.17 -7.98
N TYR A 43 10.11 3.30 -8.86
CA TYR A 43 11.36 3.97 -8.55
C TYR A 43 11.31 5.43 -9.02
N PRO A 44 11.89 6.38 -8.27
CA PRO A 44 12.08 7.76 -8.71
C PRO A 44 13.20 7.81 -9.75
N PHE A 45 12.95 7.24 -10.92
CA PHE A 45 13.93 7.13 -12.00
C PHE A 45 13.24 7.21 -13.35
N ILE A 46 13.80 8.04 -14.23
CA ILE A 46 13.29 8.27 -15.59
C ILE A 46 14.43 8.06 -16.56
N SER A 47 14.16 7.30 -17.63
CA SER A 47 15.13 7.05 -18.70
C SER A 47 14.49 7.26 -20.05
N THR A 48 15.29 7.69 -21.03
CA THR A 48 14.88 7.67 -22.45
C THR A 48 15.07 6.29 -23.10
N GLU A 49 15.73 5.36 -22.39
CA GLU A 49 15.95 3.99 -22.81
C GLU A 49 15.06 3.04 -22.01
N LYS A 50 14.45 2.06 -22.69
CA LYS A 50 13.61 1.04 -22.04
C LYS A 50 14.43 0.05 -21.21
N LYS A 51 15.64 -0.28 -21.67
CA LYS A 51 16.52 -1.25 -21.02
C LYS A 51 17.62 -0.51 -20.29
N ILE A 52 17.69 -0.71 -18.98
CA ILE A 52 18.70 -0.11 -18.10
C ILE A 52 19.36 -1.22 -17.28
N ASP A 53 20.52 -0.94 -16.68
CA ASP A 53 21.05 -1.81 -15.64
C ASP A 53 20.17 -1.72 -14.39
N ILE A 54 19.53 -2.83 -14.01
CA ILE A 54 18.64 -2.89 -12.84
C ILE A 54 19.35 -2.54 -11.54
N LYS A 55 20.69 -2.65 -11.46
CA LYS A 55 21.48 -2.24 -10.29
C LYS A 55 21.33 -0.75 -9.96
N ILE A 56 21.01 0.08 -10.96
CA ILE A 56 20.74 1.51 -10.73
C ILE A 56 19.54 1.67 -9.79
N LEU A 57 18.49 0.86 -9.99
CA LEU A 57 17.26 0.92 -9.20
C LEU A 57 17.45 0.41 -7.76
N GLU A 58 18.43 -0.45 -7.51
CA GLU A 58 18.67 -1.05 -6.20
C GLU A 58 19.13 -0.04 -5.15
N ASN A 59 19.79 1.03 -5.58
CA ASN A 59 20.30 2.07 -4.70
C ASN A 59 19.28 3.20 -4.46
N LEU A 60 18.09 3.10 -5.06
CA LEU A 60 17.04 4.11 -4.94
C LEU A 60 16.02 3.70 -3.88
N THR A 61 15.63 4.67 -3.06
CA THR A 61 14.40 4.58 -2.27
C THR A 61 13.21 4.66 -3.22
N ALA A 62 12.41 3.59 -3.28
CA ALA A 62 11.20 3.58 -4.09
C ALA A 62 10.13 4.54 -3.53
N LEU A 63 9.20 4.95 -4.39
CA LEU A 63 7.94 5.54 -3.93
C LEU A 63 7.20 4.53 -3.04
N PRO A 64 6.30 4.99 -2.15
CA PRO A 64 5.48 4.07 -1.35
C PRO A 64 4.75 3.07 -2.26
N SER A 65 4.60 1.84 -1.80
CA SER A 65 4.00 0.77 -2.58
C SER A 65 2.50 1.02 -2.75
N ASP A 66 1.93 0.51 -3.83
CA ASP A 66 0.52 0.67 -4.16
C ASP A 66 -0.06 -0.64 -4.73
N TYR A 67 -1.38 -0.76 -4.67
CA TYR A 67 -2.14 -1.81 -5.31
C TYR A 67 -2.66 -1.34 -6.66
N MET A 68 -2.30 -2.06 -7.71
CA MET A 68 -2.90 -1.91 -9.03
C MET A 68 -3.44 -3.24 -9.52
N MET A 69 -4.40 -3.20 -10.46
CA MET A 69 -4.87 -4.39 -11.13
C MET A 69 -3.76 -4.96 -12.02
N ASP A 70 -3.75 -6.28 -12.22
CA ASP A 70 -2.76 -6.96 -13.05
C ASP A 70 -2.97 -6.75 -14.56
N ASN A 71 -4.01 -6.04 -15.00
CA ASN A 71 -4.37 -5.87 -16.41
C ASN A 71 -3.19 -5.44 -17.30
N HIS A 72 -2.49 -4.36 -16.92
CA HIS A 72 -1.34 -3.87 -17.69
C HIS A 72 -0.18 -4.88 -17.76
N LEU A 73 0.02 -5.67 -16.70
CA LEU A 73 1.00 -6.76 -16.69
C LEU A 73 0.54 -7.93 -17.58
N HIS A 74 -0.73 -8.31 -17.47
CA HIS A 74 -1.34 -9.42 -18.20
C HIS A 74 -1.37 -9.16 -19.71
N TYR A 75 -1.64 -7.92 -20.12
CA TYR A 75 -1.64 -7.50 -21.52
C TYR A 75 -0.25 -7.20 -22.08
N GLY A 76 0.81 -7.30 -21.25
CA GLY A 76 2.19 -7.07 -21.69
C GLY A 76 2.49 -5.59 -21.98
N GLU A 77 1.72 -4.66 -21.41
CA GLU A 77 1.97 -3.22 -21.57
C GLU A 77 3.23 -2.77 -20.81
N TYR A 78 3.65 -3.54 -19.80
CA TYR A 78 4.91 -3.35 -19.08
C TYR A 78 5.94 -4.40 -19.49
N GLU A 79 7.01 -3.95 -20.16
CA GLU A 79 8.13 -4.81 -20.54
C GLU A 79 8.94 -5.25 -19.32
N ILE A 80 9.23 -6.54 -19.22
CA ILE A 80 10.10 -7.09 -18.18
C ILE A 80 11.55 -6.91 -18.60
N ILE A 81 12.30 -6.11 -17.85
CA ILE A 81 13.71 -5.80 -18.13
C ILE A 81 14.71 -6.62 -17.30
N GLY A 82 14.22 -7.38 -16.31
CA GLY A 82 15.07 -8.19 -15.44
C GLY A 82 14.28 -8.93 -14.36
N TYR A 83 14.96 -9.87 -13.71
CA TYR A 83 14.44 -10.64 -12.60
C TYR A 83 15.39 -10.54 -11.42
N LYS A 84 14.84 -10.24 -10.24
CA LYS A 84 15.59 -10.22 -8.98
C LYS A 84 14.77 -10.90 -7.90
N LYS A 85 15.41 -11.73 -7.09
CA LYS A 85 14.79 -12.36 -5.92
C LYS A 85 14.40 -11.26 -4.92
N LEU A 86 13.20 -11.37 -4.33
CA LEU A 86 12.74 -10.43 -3.30
C LEU A 86 13.42 -10.77 -1.96
N GLU A 87 13.76 -9.74 -1.21
CA GLU A 87 14.25 -9.83 0.17
C GLU A 87 13.20 -9.24 1.13
N GLU A 88 13.16 -9.68 2.39
CA GLU A 88 12.10 -9.27 3.33
C GLU A 88 12.04 -7.75 3.53
N LYS A 89 13.20 -7.10 3.64
CA LYS A 89 13.35 -5.64 3.74
C LYS A 89 12.77 -4.85 2.55
N GLU A 90 12.47 -5.50 1.44
CA GLU A 90 11.88 -4.83 0.27
C GLU A 90 10.37 -4.69 0.33
N PHE A 91 9.71 -5.43 1.22
CA PHE A 91 8.27 -5.37 1.38
C PHE A 91 7.86 -4.19 2.22
N GLU A 92 7.08 -3.32 1.59
CA GLU A 92 6.37 -2.24 2.23
C GLU A 92 4.93 -2.30 1.72
N TYR A 93 3.99 -2.03 2.62
CA TYR A 93 2.56 -2.21 2.35
C TYR A 93 1.81 -0.96 2.77
N PRO A 94 0.80 -0.55 1.99
CA PRO A 94 -0.22 0.34 2.50
C PRO A 94 -0.85 -0.20 3.78
N ILE A 95 -1.15 0.70 4.71
CA ILE A 95 -1.78 0.39 6.00
C ILE A 95 -3.26 0.75 5.90
N SER A 96 -4.12 -0.22 6.21
CA SER A 96 -5.57 -0.04 6.26
C SER A 96 -6.07 -0.07 7.70
N TYR A 97 -6.83 0.95 8.09
CA TYR A 97 -7.57 0.96 9.34
C TYR A 97 -9.03 1.35 9.11
N GLY A 98 -9.94 0.68 9.81
CA GLY A 98 -11.35 1.06 9.82
C GLY A 98 -12.25 0.04 10.47
N ARG A 99 -13.55 0.32 10.44
CA ARG A 99 -14.60 -0.63 10.80
C ARG A 99 -14.64 -1.77 9.78
N ASN A 100 -14.82 -2.99 10.27
CA ASN A 100 -15.00 -4.14 9.39
C ASN A 100 -16.22 -3.95 8.47
N ILE A 101 -16.07 -4.28 7.18
CA ILE A 101 -17.12 -4.12 6.16
C ILE A 101 -18.28 -5.09 6.39
N ASN A 102 -18.04 -6.22 7.06
CA ASN A 102 -19.10 -7.12 7.47
C ASN A 102 -20.01 -6.44 8.51
N HIS A 103 -21.24 -6.10 8.11
CA HIS A 103 -22.23 -5.43 8.97
C HIS A 103 -22.56 -6.17 10.28
N ARG A 104 -22.31 -7.49 10.34
CA ARG A 104 -22.49 -8.29 11.56
C ARG A 104 -21.31 -8.18 12.53
N SER A 105 -20.16 -7.71 12.05
CA SER A 105 -18.97 -7.51 12.87
C SER A 105 -19.09 -6.19 13.63
N ALA A 106 -18.87 -6.27 14.94
CA ALA A 106 -18.77 -5.12 15.83
C ALA A 106 -17.30 -4.75 16.09
N ASN A 107 -16.41 -5.04 15.13
CA ASN A 107 -14.97 -4.82 15.26
C ASN A 107 -14.46 -3.72 14.31
N VAL A 108 -13.39 -3.07 14.75
CA VAL A 108 -12.44 -2.37 13.89
C VAL A 108 -11.27 -3.30 13.57
N PHE A 109 -10.58 -3.04 12.47
CA PHE A 109 -9.39 -3.79 12.07
C PHE A 109 -8.24 -2.84 11.73
N LEU A 110 -7.03 -3.34 11.90
CA LEU A 110 -5.79 -2.81 11.37
C LEU A 110 -5.16 -3.89 10.51
N GLN A 111 -4.91 -3.57 9.24
CA GLN A 111 -4.22 -4.44 8.29
C GLN A 111 -2.98 -3.74 7.74
N TRP A 112 -1.84 -4.40 7.82
CA TRP A 112 -0.57 -3.96 7.25
C TRP A 112 0.16 -5.21 6.73
N GLY A 113 0.30 -5.36 5.41
CA GLY A 113 0.78 -6.62 4.82
C GLY A 113 -0.04 -7.83 5.28
N PHE A 114 0.64 -8.85 5.82
CA PHE A 114 0.04 -10.04 6.41
C PHE A 114 -0.36 -9.90 7.89
N ILE A 115 -0.03 -8.77 8.52
CA ILE A 115 -0.53 -8.45 9.85
C ILE A 115 -1.98 -8.01 9.69
N HIS A 116 -2.91 -8.76 10.28
CA HIS A 116 -4.31 -8.38 10.43
C HIS A 116 -4.75 -8.59 11.87
N LYS A 117 -5.17 -7.51 12.51
CA LYS A 117 -5.61 -7.51 13.92
C LYS A 117 -6.98 -6.88 14.00
N GLU A 118 -7.83 -7.41 14.86
CA GLU A 118 -9.18 -6.89 15.10
C GLU A 118 -9.38 -6.57 16.58
N LEU A 119 -10.14 -5.50 16.83
CA LEU A 119 -10.58 -5.10 18.17
C LEU A 119 -12.07 -4.80 18.15
N PRO A 120 -12.82 -5.09 19.22
CA PRO A 120 -14.19 -4.61 19.35
C PRO A 120 -14.23 -3.08 19.26
N ILE A 121 -15.22 -2.53 18.55
CA ILE A 121 -15.50 -1.08 18.44
C ILE A 121 -15.64 -0.45 19.84
N LYS A 122 -16.15 -1.21 20.82
CA LYS A 122 -16.26 -0.75 22.22
C LYS A 122 -14.90 -0.48 22.88
N LYS A 123 -13.82 -1.10 22.40
CA LYS A 123 -12.45 -0.87 22.88
C LYS A 123 -11.80 0.30 22.15
N PHE A 124 -11.93 0.33 20.83
CA PHE A 124 -11.34 1.38 20.01
C PHE A 124 -12.23 1.69 18.79
N ASN A 125 -12.64 2.95 18.65
CA ASN A 125 -13.51 3.42 17.56
C ASN A 125 -13.10 4.80 17.03
N LYS A 126 -11.93 5.30 17.41
CA LYS A 126 -11.43 6.58 16.91
C LYS A 126 -11.16 6.47 15.41
N TYR A 127 -11.31 7.57 14.69
CA TYR A 127 -10.91 7.71 13.27
C TYR A 127 -11.63 6.80 12.26
N ILE A 128 -12.70 6.10 12.66
CA ILE A 128 -13.52 5.29 11.74
C ILE A 128 -14.44 6.13 10.85
N SER A 129 -14.52 7.44 11.11
CA SER A 129 -15.21 8.42 10.27
C SER A 129 -14.31 9.64 10.12
N GLY A 130 -14.45 10.34 9.00
CA GLY A 130 -13.64 11.52 8.71
C GLY A 130 -14.29 12.41 7.65
N GLU A 131 -13.66 13.55 7.40
CA GLU A 131 -14.14 14.58 6.49
C GLU A 131 -13.17 14.75 5.32
N ASN A 132 -13.66 14.53 4.11
CA ASN A 132 -12.92 14.80 2.88
C ASN A 132 -12.99 16.30 2.56
N ILE A 133 -12.00 17.04 3.04
CA ILE A 133 -11.89 18.50 2.88
C ILE A 133 -11.72 18.96 1.42
N PHE A 134 -11.43 18.04 0.50
CA PHE A 134 -11.31 18.33 -0.93
C PHE A 134 -12.66 18.38 -1.66
N LEU A 135 -13.76 18.05 -0.96
CA LEU A 135 -15.11 18.15 -1.49
C LEU A 135 -15.83 19.39 -0.93
N PRO A 136 -16.75 20.02 -1.71
CA PRO A 136 -17.58 21.13 -1.22
C PRO A 136 -18.32 20.78 0.08
N GLU A 137 -18.56 21.78 0.94
CA GLU A 137 -19.22 21.60 2.26
C GLU A 137 -20.59 20.92 2.16
N ASN A 138 -21.32 21.19 1.08
CA ASN A 138 -22.64 20.62 0.81
C ASN A 138 -22.57 19.27 0.07
N SER A 139 -21.39 18.70 -0.18
CA SER A 139 -21.26 17.41 -0.85
C SER A 139 -21.74 16.28 0.07
N PRO A 140 -22.66 15.40 -0.39
CA PRO A 140 -23.10 14.25 0.39
C PRO A 140 -21.98 13.25 0.64
N SER A 141 -20.88 13.32 -0.12
CA SER A 141 -19.71 12.45 0.02
C SER A 141 -18.59 13.07 0.87
N ARG A 142 -18.80 14.28 1.44
CA ARG A 142 -17.80 14.95 2.28
C ARG A 142 -17.52 14.17 3.56
N PHE A 143 -18.54 13.61 4.20
CA PHE A 143 -18.36 12.75 5.37
C PHE A 143 -18.20 11.29 4.95
N MET A 144 -17.09 10.70 5.34
CA MET A 144 -16.70 9.35 4.93
C MET A 144 -16.63 8.40 6.13
N GLN A 145 -16.93 7.13 5.87
CA GLN A 145 -16.62 6.03 6.76
C GLN A 145 -15.29 5.39 6.34
N ASN A 146 -14.50 4.94 7.30
CA ASN A 146 -13.18 4.34 7.10
C ASN A 146 -12.24 5.18 6.22
N PRO A 147 -11.98 6.46 6.57
CA PRO A 147 -11.12 7.32 5.76
C PRO A 147 -9.72 6.72 5.55
N TYR A 148 -9.17 6.03 6.56
CA TYR A 148 -7.84 5.39 6.55
C TYR A 148 -7.84 3.96 5.97
N GLY A 149 -8.90 3.58 5.25
CA GLY A 149 -8.98 2.29 4.56
C GLY A 149 -8.22 2.30 3.24
N TYR A 150 -7.19 1.46 3.11
CA TYR A 150 -6.38 1.30 1.88
C TYR A 150 -6.65 -0.06 1.21
N TYR A 151 -7.91 -0.27 0.85
CA TYR A 151 -8.37 -1.50 0.17
C TYR A 151 -9.03 -1.22 -1.19
N SER A 152 -8.79 -0.04 -1.75
CA SER A 152 -9.09 0.24 -3.16
C SER A 152 -7.95 -0.22 -4.05
N CYS A 153 -8.26 -0.71 -5.25
CA CYS A 153 -7.27 -1.05 -6.27
C CYS A 153 -7.56 -0.25 -7.54
N GLY A 154 -6.57 0.50 -8.03
CA GLY A 154 -6.66 1.22 -9.31
C GLY A 154 -6.37 0.30 -10.50
N PHE A 155 -6.69 0.74 -11.71
CA PHE A 155 -6.25 0.05 -12.94
C PHE A 155 -4.72 0.16 -13.11
N SER A 156 -4.16 1.31 -12.73
CA SER A 156 -2.73 1.60 -12.57
C SER A 156 -2.43 2.06 -11.15
N THR A 157 -1.15 2.27 -10.84
CA THR A 157 -0.73 2.96 -9.61
C THR A 157 -1.32 4.36 -9.52
N SER A 158 -1.44 4.88 -8.30
CA SER A 158 -1.88 6.25 -8.03
C SER A 158 -0.85 7.32 -8.38
N TYR A 159 0.40 6.92 -8.63
CA TYR A 159 1.48 7.84 -8.99
C TYR A 159 1.47 8.15 -10.48
N CYS A 160 1.44 9.43 -10.82
CA CYS A 160 1.63 9.91 -12.17
C CYS A 160 3.08 10.39 -12.39
N LYS A 161 3.32 11.01 -13.55
CA LYS A 161 4.64 11.49 -13.94
C LYS A 161 5.15 12.57 -12.98
N ASP A 162 4.26 13.45 -12.54
CA ASP A 162 4.64 14.63 -11.79
C ASP A 162 5.14 14.25 -10.39
N GLU A 163 4.51 13.28 -9.72
CA GLU A 163 4.99 12.80 -8.42
C GLU A 163 6.37 12.12 -8.53
N ILE A 164 6.64 11.39 -9.62
CA ILE A 164 7.96 10.79 -9.86
C ILE A 164 9.01 11.89 -10.05
N VAL A 165 8.71 12.90 -10.86
CA VAL A 165 9.62 14.02 -11.12
C VAL A 165 9.88 14.83 -9.85
N GLU A 166 8.86 15.14 -9.07
CA GLU A 166 9.00 15.87 -7.81
C GLU A 166 9.76 15.04 -6.77
N THR A 167 9.55 13.73 -6.71
CA THR A 167 10.33 12.85 -5.83
C THR A 167 11.82 12.86 -6.20
N ILE A 168 12.16 12.85 -7.50
CA ILE A 168 13.55 12.97 -7.97
C ILE A 168 14.15 14.31 -7.53
N LYS A 169 13.41 15.41 -7.70
CA LYS A 169 13.86 16.76 -7.27
C LYS A 169 14.03 16.85 -5.75
N ASN A 170 13.22 16.12 -4.99
CA ASN A 170 13.26 16.05 -3.53
C ASN A 170 14.20 14.95 -3.00
N ASN A 171 15.36 14.76 -3.64
CA ASN A 171 16.39 13.80 -3.21
C ASN A 171 15.86 12.37 -2.99
N ASN A 172 14.97 11.90 -3.87
CA ASN A 172 14.31 10.59 -3.80
C ASN A 172 13.44 10.38 -2.54
N VAL A 173 12.92 11.46 -1.96
CA VAL A 173 11.95 11.43 -0.85
C VAL A 173 10.57 11.81 -1.38
N PHE A 174 9.62 10.87 -1.31
CA PHE A 174 8.25 11.11 -1.76
C PHE A 174 7.55 12.09 -0.83
N ASP A 175 7.03 13.19 -1.38
CA ASP A 175 6.20 14.14 -0.65
C ASP A 175 4.72 13.78 -0.84
N PHE A 176 4.07 13.34 0.23
CA PHE A 176 2.63 13.04 0.21
C PHE A 176 1.74 14.27 0.00
N ASN A 177 2.29 15.49 0.10
CA ASN A 177 1.53 16.72 -0.07
C ASN A 177 1.77 17.40 -1.43
N CYS A 178 2.56 16.80 -2.34
CA CYS A 178 2.81 17.39 -3.66
C CYS A 178 1.52 17.55 -4.47
N GLU A 179 0.67 16.53 -4.47
CA GLU A 179 -0.68 16.54 -5.02
C GLU A 179 -1.64 16.12 -3.90
N PRO A 180 -2.16 17.08 -3.12
CA PRO A 180 -3.02 16.75 -1.99
C PRO A 180 -4.40 16.33 -2.50
N TYR A 181 -4.75 15.08 -2.28
CA TYR A 181 -6.10 14.56 -2.48
C TYR A 181 -6.43 13.55 -1.39
N TYR A 182 -7.69 13.11 -1.33
CA TYR A 182 -8.15 12.33 -0.18
C TYR A 182 -7.33 11.05 0.09
N LYS A 183 -6.80 10.35 -0.92
CA LYS A 183 -5.98 9.15 -0.64
C LYS A 183 -4.63 9.50 -0.04
N THR A 184 -3.95 10.55 -0.49
CA THR A 184 -2.69 11.00 0.13
C THR A 184 -2.92 11.62 1.51
N GLU A 185 -4.09 12.24 1.70
CA GLU A 185 -4.53 12.77 3.00
C GLU A 185 -4.70 11.68 4.05
N PHE A 186 -5.40 10.60 3.70
CA PHE A 186 -5.72 9.52 4.62
C PHE A 186 -4.78 8.32 4.54
N ASP A 187 -3.69 8.40 3.77
CA ASP A 187 -2.65 7.37 3.84
C ASP A 187 -1.94 7.46 5.19
N LEU A 188 -2.01 6.40 6.00
CA LEU A 188 -1.34 6.36 7.31
C LEU A 188 0.18 6.45 7.21
N ARG A 189 0.76 6.20 6.03
CA ARG A 189 2.19 6.38 5.77
C ARG A 189 2.57 7.85 5.64
N ASN A 190 1.61 8.73 5.32
CA ASN A 190 1.82 10.16 5.26
C ASN A 190 2.35 10.67 6.62
N PRO A 191 3.50 11.39 6.66
CA PRO A 191 4.08 11.93 7.89
C PRO A 191 3.12 12.77 8.75
N LYS A 192 2.13 13.46 8.14
CA LYS A 192 1.14 14.22 8.92
C LYS A 192 0.27 13.33 9.82
N ASN A 193 0.06 12.08 9.42
CA ASN A 193 -0.69 11.09 10.17
C ASN A 193 0.16 10.38 11.23
N LYS A 194 1.42 10.77 11.46
CA LYS A 194 2.36 10.06 12.36
C LYS A 194 1.81 9.86 13.77
N MET A 195 1.20 10.88 14.37
CA MET A 195 0.66 10.78 15.74
C MET A 195 -0.53 9.82 15.82
N LEU A 196 -1.45 9.94 14.87
CA LEU A 196 -2.63 9.07 14.76
C LEU A 196 -2.24 7.63 14.42
N ARG A 197 -1.29 7.43 13.48
CA ARG A 197 -0.74 6.11 13.16
C ARG A 197 -0.13 5.47 14.40
N LYS A 198 0.65 6.23 15.18
CA LYS A 198 1.26 5.74 16.43
C LYS A 198 0.19 5.27 17.42
N GLU A 199 -0.86 6.05 17.61
CA GLU A 199 -1.98 5.70 18.49
C GLU A 199 -2.71 4.43 18.01
N ILE A 200 -3.10 4.38 16.72
CA ILE A 200 -3.75 3.20 16.14
C ILE A 200 -2.86 1.97 16.29
N MET A 201 -1.59 2.04 15.87
CA MET A 201 -0.69 0.90 15.94
C MET A 201 -0.53 0.38 17.38
N ALA A 202 -0.33 1.27 18.36
CA ALA A 202 -0.18 0.89 19.75
C ALA A 202 -1.40 0.15 20.31
N GLU A 203 -2.62 0.60 19.99
CA GLU A 203 -3.87 -0.05 20.42
C GLU A 203 -4.01 -1.48 19.89
N PHE A 204 -3.48 -1.74 18.69
CA PHE A 204 -3.47 -3.07 18.07
C PHE A 204 -2.22 -3.89 18.40
N GLY A 205 -1.36 -3.42 19.32
CA GLY A 205 -0.15 -4.13 19.76
C GLY A 205 1.02 -4.07 18.76
N LEU A 206 1.03 -3.05 17.89
CA LEU A 206 2.11 -2.76 16.95
C LEU A 206 2.94 -1.57 17.42
N ASP A 207 4.19 -1.49 16.97
CA ASP A 207 5.06 -0.34 17.21
C ASP A 207 5.34 0.42 15.91
N SER A 208 4.84 1.65 15.84
CA SER A 208 4.99 2.53 14.67
C SER A 208 6.42 3.01 14.38
N SER A 209 7.36 2.77 15.29
CA SER A 209 8.79 3.07 15.12
C SER A 209 9.58 1.90 14.52
N LEU A 210 9.01 0.69 14.55
CA LEU A 210 9.59 -0.51 13.98
C LEU A 210 9.19 -0.68 12.51
N SER A 211 10.02 -1.38 11.75
CA SER A 211 9.72 -1.80 10.38
C SER A 211 8.56 -2.80 10.32
N TYR A 212 8.09 -3.08 9.10
CA TYR A 212 7.07 -4.12 8.87
C TYR A 212 7.57 -5.51 9.33
N GLU A 213 8.81 -5.86 8.98
CA GLU A 213 9.43 -7.13 9.36
C GLU A 213 9.54 -7.27 10.88
N GLU A 214 9.99 -6.23 11.56
CA GLU A 214 10.07 -6.20 13.03
C GLU A 214 8.70 -6.31 13.70
N ASN A 215 7.67 -5.66 13.14
CA ASN A 215 6.30 -5.82 13.62
C ASN A 215 5.74 -7.23 13.37
N CYS A 216 6.13 -7.89 12.27
CA CYS A 216 5.77 -9.29 12.03
C CYS A 216 6.36 -10.20 13.12
N MET A 217 7.64 -10.01 13.45
CA MET A 217 8.31 -10.75 14.54
C MET A 217 7.63 -10.49 15.89
N LEU A 218 7.36 -9.22 16.22
CA LEU A 218 6.66 -8.83 17.46
C LEU A 218 5.30 -9.51 17.61
N ASN A 219 4.62 -9.78 16.49
CA ASN A 219 3.25 -10.28 16.47
C ASN A 219 3.12 -11.74 16.04
N ASN A 220 4.24 -12.48 15.96
CA ASN A 220 4.29 -13.87 15.50
C ASN A 220 3.60 -14.07 14.13
N THR A 221 3.72 -13.10 13.24
CA THR A 221 3.27 -13.20 11.84
C THR A 221 4.41 -13.75 11.01
N ASP A 222 4.15 -14.78 10.20
CA ASP A 222 5.16 -15.35 9.29
C ASP A 222 5.71 -14.25 8.36
N SER A 223 7.02 -14.31 8.06
CA SER A 223 7.62 -13.39 7.09
C SER A 223 6.98 -13.54 5.71
N THR A 224 6.97 -12.45 4.94
CA THR A 224 6.38 -12.42 3.61
C THR A 224 6.98 -13.47 2.70
N ILE A 225 8.32 -13.57 2.67
CA ILE A 225 9.03 -14.56 1.85
C ILE A 225 8.56 -15.98 2.19
N ARG A 226 8.46 -16.31 3.49
CA ARG A 226 8.02 -17.64 3.93
C ARG A 226 6.58 -17.95 3.51
N ILE A 227 5.71 -16.95 3.48
CA ILE A 227 4.33 -17.11 3.02
C ILE A 227 4.31 -17.33 1.50
N ILE A 228 5.08 -16.56 0.74
CA ILE A 228 5.16 -16.68 -0.72
C ILE A 228 5.71 -18.04 -1.13
N GLU A 229 6.67 -18.61 -0.40
CA GLU A 229 7.21 -19.95 -0.66
C GLU A 229 6.16 -21.08 -0.57
N LYS A 230 5.02 -20.82 0.09
CA LYS A 230 3.90 -21.78 0.17
C LYS A 230 2.99 -21.75 -1.07
N ILE A 231 3.17 -20.78 -1.97
CA ILE A 231 2.39 -20.67 -3.21
C ILE A 231 2.82 -21.78 -4.16
N LYS A 232 1.87 -22.63 -4.55
CA LYS A 232 2.06 -23.66 -5.57
C LYS A 232 1.86 -23.11 -6.98
#